data_AF-A0A2W0AYQ9-F1
#
_entry.id   AF-A0A2W0AYQ9-F1
#
_cell.length_a   1.000
_cell.length_b   1.000
_cell.length_c   1.000
_cell.angle_alpha   90.00
_cell.angle_beta   90.00
_cell.angle_gamma   90.00
#
_symmetry.space_group_name_H-M   'P 1'
#
loop_
_entity.id
_entity.type
_entity.pdbx_description
1 polymer ?
#
loop_
_entity_poly.entity_id
_entity_poly.type
_entity_poly.pdbx_seq_one_letter_code
_entity_poly.pdbx_strand_id
1 'polypeptide(L)'
;MLGMMIQAFGDDHVLWATDSIWWGSPQWQIEALRRLEMPPVPMERFGYAPLTSQVKAKIFGRNAARLYGIDPQARRNPVPADYVDRLRKQYKEAGNPTPSNTQYGWVRA
;
A
#
# COMPACT_ATOMS: atom_id res chain seq x y z
N MET A 1 18.37 -8.05 -2.12
CA MET A 1 17.57 -7.83 -3.35
C MET A 1 17.17 -6.37 -3.53
N LEU A 2 16.52 -5.73 -2.53
CA LEU A 2 16.10 -4.31 -2.64
C LEU A 2 17.22 -3.34 -3.06
N GLY A 3 18.40 -3.40 -2.42
CA GLY A 3 19.53 -2.53 -2.78
C GLY A 3 20.00 -2.69 -4.23
N MET A 4 20.02 -3.93 -4.73
CA MET A 4 20.36 -4.23 -6.13
C MET A 4 19.32 -3.67 -7.10
N MET A 5 18.02 -3.78 -6.79
CA MET A 5 16.96 -3.21 -7.63
C MET A 5 17.06 -1.68 -7.70
N ILE A 6 17.29 -1.03 -6.56
CA ILE A 6 17.47 0.43 -6.51
C ILE A 6 18.72 0.84 -7.30
N GLN A 7 19.82 0.10 -7.18
CA GLN A 7 21.04 0.40 -7.93
C GLN A 7 20.88 0.20 -9.44
N ALA A 8 20.15 -0.83 -9.87
CA ALA A 8 19.97 -1.15 -11.28
C ALA A 8 18.94 -0.24 -11.98
N PHE A 9 17.85 0.12 -11.31
CA PHE A 9 16.71 0.81 -11.93
C PHE A 9 16.45 2.21 -11.39
N GLY A 10 17.05 2.58 -10.26
CA GLY A 10 16.72 3.81 -9.53
C GLY A 10 15.62 3.61 -8.48
N ASP A 11 15.63 4.46 -7.46
CA ASP A 11 14.64 4.43 -6.38
C ASP A 11 13.24 4.90 -6.81
N ASP A 12 13.14 5.52 -7.98
CA ASP A 12 11.93 6.04 -8.63
C ASP A 12 11.24 5.02 -9.56
N HIS A 13 11.86 3.86 -9.79
CA HIS A 13 11.36 2.76 -10.63
C HIS A 13 11.00 1.49 -9.84
N VAL A 14 11.08 1.53 -8.51
CA VAL A 14 10.69 0.41 -7.65
C VAL A 14 9.28 0.64 -7.08
N LEU A 15 8.38 -0.33 -7.28
CA LEU A 15 7.02 -0.29 -6.73
C LEU A 15 6.89 -1.23 -5.52
N TRP A 16 6.09 -0.83 -4.54
CA TRP A 16 5.66 -1.69 -3.44
C TRP A 16 4.38 -2.44 -3.80
N ALA A 17 4.35 -3.74 -3.53
CA ALA A 17 3.18 -4.59 -3.64
C ALA A 17 3.20 -5.63 -2.52
N THR A 18 2.02 -6.14 -2.14
CA THR A 18 1.87 -7.13 -1.08
C THR A 18 0.98 -8.26 -1.55
N ASP A 19 1.20 -9.43 -0.96
CA ASP A 19 0.37 -10.63 -1.07
C ASP A 19 -0.85 -10.58 -0.13
N SER A 20 -1.28 -9.37 0.24
CA SER A 20 -2.37 -9.13 1.20
C SER A 20 -3.72 -9.71 0.79
N ILE A 21 -3.92 -9.98 -0.50
CA ILE A 21 -5.11 -10.69 -1.00
C ILE A 21 -5.20 -12.08 -0.36
N TRP A 22 -4.06 -12.72 -0.06
CA TRP A 22 -3.98 -14.07 0.49
C TRP A 22 -3.80 -14.10 2.01
N TRP A 23 -3.05 -13.14 2.57
CA TRP A 23 -2.59 -13.19 3.97
C TRP A 23 -3.14 -12.07 4.87
N GLY A 24 -4.06 -11.26 4.34
CA GLY A 24 -4.69 -10.17 5.10
C GLY A 24 -3.83 -8.91 5.18
N SER A 25 -3.99 -8.16 6.28
CA SER A 25 -3.43 -6.82 6.39
C SER A 25 -1.89 -6.82 6.30
N PRO A 26 -1.27 -6.01 5.41
CA PRO A 26 0.18 -5.90 5.30
C PRO A 26 0.81 -5.02 6.39
N GLN A 27 0.08 -4.71 7.46
CA GLN A 27 0.51 -3.73 8.47
C GLN A 27 1.90 -4.04 9.03
N TRP A 28 2.19 -5.32 9.32
CA TRP A 28 3.50 -5.73 9.81
C TRP A 28 4.61 -5.56 8.76
N GLN A 29 4.32 -5.75 7.47
CA GLN A 29 5.27 -5.52 6.37
C GLN A 29 5.58 -4.03 6.21
N ILE A 30 4.56 -3.16 6.36
CA ILE A 30 4.72 -1.71 6.35
C ILE A 30 5.65 -1.27 7.49
N GLU A 31 5.44 -1.80 8.68
CA GLU A 31 6.28 -1.52 9.85
C GLU A 31 7.72 -2.01 9.65
N ALA A 32 7.88 -3.22 9.10
CA ALA A 32 9.19 -3.78 8.80
C ALA A 32 9.95 -2.91 7.79
N LEU A 33 9.34 -2.50 6.67
CA LEU A 33 10.00 -1.65 5.68
C LEU A 33 10.31 -0.25 6.23
N ARG A 34 9.46 0.31 7.10
CA ARG A 34 9.74 1.59 7.77
C ARG A 34 10.99 1.50 8.64
N ARG A 35 11.16 0.41 9.39
CA ARG A 35 12.33 0.17 10.26
C ARG A 35 13.57 -0.30 9.50
N LEU A 36 13.40 -0.87 8.32
CA LEU A 36 14.50 -1.43 7.54
C LEU A 36 15.53 -0.36 7.18
N GLU A 37 16.75 -0.51 7.64
CA GLU A 37 17.89 0.32 7.23
C GLU A 37 18.80 -0.48 6.30
N MET A 38 19.54 0.21 5.44
CA MET A 38 20.55 -0.46 4.63
C MET A 38 21.72 -0.81 5.56
N PRO A 39 22.09 -2.09 5.71
CA PRO A 39 23.21 -2.45 6.58
C PRO A 39 24.55 -1.95 6.03
N PRO A 40 25.59 -1.72 6.87
CA PRO A 40 26.88 -1.19 6.42
C PRO A 40 27.60 -2.07 5.39
N VAL A 41 27.63 -3.39 5.62
CA VAL A 41 28.37 -4.34 4.77
C VAL A 41 27.94 -4.27 3.29
N PRO A 42 26.63 -4.31 2.94
CA PRO A 42 26.20 -4.09 1.58
C PRO A 42 26.54 -2.72 0.98
N MET A 43 26.57 -1.66 1.79
CA MET A 43 26.95 -0.32 1.33
C MET A 43 28.43 -0.28 0.98
N GLU A 44 29.29 -0.80 1.84
CA GLU A 44 30.75 -0.82 1.65
C GLU A 44 31.16 -1.74 0.50
N ARG A 45 30.57 -2.95 0.45
CA ARG A 45 30.98 -3.98 -0.52
C ARG A 45 30.39 -3.79 -1.91
N PHE A 46 29.16 -3.29 -2.01
CA PHE A 46 28.42 -3.19 -3.28
C PHE A 46 28.05 -1.76 -3.66
N GLY A 47 28.36 -0.76 -2.83
CA GLY A 47 28.04 0.63 -3.10
C GLY A 47 26.54 0.94 -3.05
N TYR A 48 25.75 0.14 -2.31
CA TYR A 48 24.31 0.42 -2.18
C TYR A 48 24.05 1.72 -1.43
N ALA A 49 23.08 2.49 -1.92
CA ALA A 49 22.64 3.71 -1.27
C ALA A 49 21.84 3.42 0.03
N PRO A 50 21.85 4.35 1.00
CA PRO A 50 21.05 4.22 2.21
C PRO A 50 19.55 4.29 1.93
N LEU A 51 18.75 3.54 2.70
CA LEU A 51 17.28 3.55 2.63
C LEU A 51 16.70 4.71 3.45
N THR A 52 16.80 5.93 2.94
CA THR A 52 16.25 7.13 3.59
C THR A 52 14.72 7.13 3.61
N SER A 53 14.12 7.98 4.45
CA SER A 53 12.66 8.19 4.47
C SER A 53 12.10 8.64 3.12
N GLN A 54 12.88 9.39 2.33
CA GLN A 54 12.48 9.84 0.99
C GLN A 54 12.47 8.68 -0.01
N VAL A 55 13.50 7.82 0.00
CA VAL A 55 13.57 6.60 -0.80
C VAL A 55 12.39 5.67 -0.47
N LYS A 56 12.13 5.44 0.82
CA LYS A 56 10.99 4.63 1.27
C LYS A 56 9.65 5.22 0.85
N ALA A 57 9.49 6.54 0.91
CA ALA A 57 8.25 7.20 0.47
C ALA A 57 8.00 7.04 -1.04
N LYS A 58 9.06 7.03 -1.86
CA LYS A 58 8.97 6.70 -3.28
C LYS A 58 8.42 5.29 -3.49
N ILE A 59 9.08 4.30 -2.88
CA ILE A 59 8.73 2.89 -2.98
C ILE A 59 7.31 2.62 -2.48
N PHE A 60 6.93 3.16 -1.31
CA PHE A 60 5.62 2.91 -0.71
C PHE A 60 4.44 3.45 -1.52
N GLY A 61 4.62 4.49 -2.33
CA GLY A 61 3.48 5.06 -3.03
C GLY A 61 3.75 6.18 -4.01
N ARG A 62 4.80 7.01 -3.87
CA ARG A 62 4.97 8.12 -4.82
C ARG A 62 5.29 7.64 -6.24
N ASN A 63 6.00 6.52 -6.38
CA ASN A 63 6.26 5.93 -7.69
C ASN A 63 4.97 5.43 -8.35
N ALA A 64 4.14 4.72 -7.59
CA ALA A 64 2.82 4.28 -8.06
C ALA A 64 1.90 5.47 -8.38
N ALA A 65 1.90 6.50 -7.54
CA ALA A 65 1.12 7.71 -7.75
C ALA A 65 1.49 8.41 -9.07
N ARG A 66 2.79 8.58 -9.34
CA ARG A 66 3.31 9.09 -10.62
C ARG A 66 2.88 8.21 -11.78
N LEU A 67 3.01 6.90 -11.66
CA LEU A 67 2.65 5.94 -12.72
C LEU A 67 1.16 5.98 -13.06
N TYR A 68 0.29 6.08 -12.06
CA TYR A 68 -1.17 6.07 -12.23
C TYR A 68 -1.78 7.47 -12.39
N GLY A 69 -0.98 8.53 -12.48
CA GLY A 69 -1.48 9.90 -12.59
C GLY A 69 -2.27 10.37 -11.37
N ILE A 70 -1.99 9.81 -10.19
CA ILE A 70 -2.63 10.18 -8.93
C ILE A 70 -1.80 11.26 -8.25
N ASP A 71 -2.41 12.38 -7.91
CA ASP A 71 -1.79 13.37 -7.01
C ASP A 71 -2.08 12.99 -5.54
N PRO A 72 -1.05 12.62 -4.73
CA PRO A 72 -1.23 12.30 -3.32
C PRO A 72 -1.67 13.49 -2.46
N GLN A 73 -1.45 14.72 -2.92
CA GLN A 73 -1.81 15.95 -2.22
C GLN A 73 -3.17 16.50 -2.70
N ALA A 74 -3.79 15.90 -3.72
CA ALA A 74 -5.08 16.34 -4.20
C ALA A 74 -6.11 16.25 -3.08
N ARG A 75 -6.80 17.38 -2.85
CA ARG A 75 -7.90 17.45 -1.90
C ARG A 75 -9.05 16.60 -2.43
N ARG A 76 -9.36 15.51 -1.74
CA ARG A 76 -10.53 14.66 -2.02
C ARG A 76 -11.74 15.16 -1.26
N ASN A 77 -12.93 14.85 -1.77
CA ASN A 77 -14.17 15.13 -1.05
C ASN A 77 -14.13 14.41 0.31
N PRO A 78 -14.29 15.13 1.43
CA PRO A 78 -14.32 14.49 2.73
C PRO A 78 -15.51 13.54 2.77
N VAL A 79 -15.30 12.35 3.34
CA VAL A 79 -16.41 11.49 3.73
C VAL A 79 -17.16 12.24 4.84
N PRO A 80 -18.49 12.46 4.72
CA PRO A 80 -19.26 13.12 5.77
C PRO A 80 -19.08 12.43 7.12
N ALA A 81 -19.04 13.19 8.22
CA ALA A 81 -18.77 12.63 9.55
C ALA A 81 -19.77 11.53 9.96
N ASP A 82 -21.01 11.65 9.48
CA ASP A 82 -22.11 10.71 9.73
C ASP A 82 -22.19 9.57 8.69
N TYR A 83 -21.26 9.48 7.73
CA TYR A 83 -21.38 8.54 6.61
C TYR A 83 -21.48 7.08 7.06
N VAL A 84 -20.63 6.65 8.00
CA VAL A 84 -20.67 5.28 8.54
C VAL A 84 -21.96 5.03 9.33
N ASP A 85 -22.44 6.02 10.08
CA ASP A 85 -23.70 5.91 10.82
C ASP A 85 -24.91 5.85 9.90
N ARG A 86 -24.92 6.62 8.80
CA ARG A 86 -25.94 6.52 7.75
C ARG A 86 -25.93 5.15 7.10
N LEU A 87 -24.76 4.62 6.73
CA LEU A 87 -24.65 3.26 6.18
C LEU A 87 -25.18 2.21 7.17
N ARG A 88 -24.83 2.33 8.45
CA ARG A 88 -25.32 1.44 9.51
C ARG A 88 -26.83 1.54 9.67
N LYS A 89 -27.40 2.75 9.64
CA LYS A 89 -28.85 2.99 9.75
C LYS A 89 -29.59 2.39 8.55
N GLN A 90 -29.13 2.69 7.33
CA GLN A 90 -29.67 2.11 6.09
C GLN A 90 -29.65 0.59 6.11
N TYR A 91 -28.54 -0.02 6.56
CA TYR A 91 -28.43 -1.47 6.70
C TYR A 91 -29.46 -2.06 7.66
N LYS A 92 -29.75 -1.39 8.79
CA LYS A 92 -30.78 -1.83 9.75
C LYS A 92 -32.19 -1.63 9.22
N GLU A 93 -32.44 -0.52 8.52
CA GLU A 93 -33.75 -0.18 7.95
C GLU A 93 -34.14 -1.07 6.77
N ALA A 94 -33.16 -1.61 6.04
CA ALA A 94 -33.38 -2.54 4.93
C ALA A 94 -34.09 -3.87 5.32
N GLY A 95 -34.24 -4.16 6.63
CA GLY A 95 -34.95 -5.33 7.15
C GLY A 95 -34.14 -6.63 7.06
N ASN A 96 -34.31 -7.50 8.06
CA ASN A 96 -33.63 -8.79 8.30
C ASN A 96 -32.20 -8.91 7.73
N PRO A 97 -31.15 -8.73 8.57
CA PRO A 97 -29.76 -8.85 8.15
C PRO A 97 -29.39 -10.33 7.98
N THR A 98 -29.89 -10.97 6.93
CA THR A 98 -29.16 -12.10 6.38
C THR A 98 -27.86 -11.50 5.86
N PRO A 99 -26.67 -11.86 6.39
CA PRO A 99 -25.46 -11.61 5.65
C PRO A 99 -25.72 -12.16 4.25
N SER A 100 -25.50 -11.35 3.23
CA SER A 100 -25.87 -11.76 1.87
C SER A 100 -25.20 -13.08 1.48
N ASN A 101 -24.17 -13.50 2.25
CA ASN A 101 -23.25 -14.61 2.00
C ASN A 101 -22.77 -14.60 0.56
N THR A 102 -22.85 -13.43 -0.09
CA THR A 102 -22.52 -13.23 -1.48
C THR A 102 -21.01 -13.15 -1.51
N GLN A 103 -20.41 -14.28 -1.83
CA GLN A 103 -18.99 -14.37 -2.08
C GLN A 103 -18.74 -13.78 -3.47
N TYR A 104 -18.09 -12.62 -3.52
CA TYR A 104 -17.61 -12.07 -4.78
C TYR A 104 -16.27 -12.74 -5.10
N GLY A 105 -16.22 -13.45 -6.23
CA GLY A 105 -15.05 -14.16 -6.70
C GLY A 105 -15.00 -14.20 -8.23
N TRP A 106 -13.80 -14.34 -8.79
CA TRP A 106 -13.63 -14.53 -10.23
C TRP A 106 -13.92 -15.99 -10.60
N VAL A 107 -15.03 -16.23 -11.31
CA VAL A 107 -15.24 -17.48 -12.02
C VAL A 107 -14.63 -17.31 -13.41
N ARG A 108 -13.62 -18.12 -13.75
CA ARG A 108 -13.16 -18.24 -15.14
C ARG A 108 -14.24 -18.99 -15.91
N ALA A 109 -14.70 -18.39 -17.02
CA ALA A 109 -15.42 -19.10 -18.05
C ALA A 109 -14.52 -20.15 -18.72
#